data_AF-A0A4P2PXP3-F1
#
_entry.id   AF-A0A4P2PXP3-F1
#
_cell.length_a   1.000
_cell.length_b   1.000
_cell.length_c   1.000
_cell.angle_alpha   90.00
_cell.angle_beta   90.00
_cell.angle_gamma   90.00
#
_symmetry.space_group_name_H-M   'P 1'
#
loop_
_entity.id
_entity.type
_entity.pdbx_description
1 polymer ?
#
loop_
_entity_poly.entity_id
_entity_poly.type
_entity_poly.pdbx_seq_one_letter_code
_entity_poly.pdbx_strand_id
1 'polypeptide(L)'
;MRLRGMVLLIVGLGCVSCAKSEEEIQEEFDAIVAESNACSDASECVHASAGCPLGCAVPVNRARKAYVEEKARELIEDYERWGRGCAHDCGPPRPLECAAGRCQAIISP
;
A
#
# COMPACT_ATOMS: atom_id res chain seq x y z
N MET A 1 60.33 11.15 -1.29
CA MET A 1 59.72 9.80 -1.35
C MET A 1 59.42 9.31 0.06
N ARG A 2 58.14 9.05 0.36
CA ARG A 2 57.57 8.05 1.29
C ARG A 2 56.23 8.56 1.83
N LEU A 3 55.16 8.36 1.05
CA LEU A 3 53.80 8.28 1.56
C LEU A 3 53.65 6.95 2.32
N ARG A 4 53.25 7.02 3.58
CA ARG A 4 52.73 5.91 4.41
C ARG A 4 51.80 6.59 5.41
N GLY A 5 50.52 6.29 5.54
CA GLY A 5 49.65 5.29 4.96
C GLY A 5 48.39 5.38 5.81
N MET A 6 47.44 6.21 5.37
CA MET A 6 46.19 6.45 6.08
C MET A 6 45.23 5.34 5.68
N VAL A 7 45.17 4.29 6.51
CA VAL A 7 44.24 3.16 6.34
C VAL A 7 42.84 3.69 6.62
N LEU A 8 42.14 4.12 5.56
CA LEU A 8 40.71 4.34 5.56
C LEU A 8 40.03 2.96 5.57
N LEU A 9 39.66 2.51 6.77
CA LEU A 9 38.70 1.43 6.97
C LEU A 9 37.34 1.89 6.42
N ILE A 10 37.07 1.56 5.16
CA ILE A 10 35.73 1.68 4.59
C ILE A 10 34.87 0.61 5.26
N VAL A 11 34.16 1.01 6.32
CA VAL A 11 33.05 0.26 6.89
C VAL A 11 31.93 0.32 5.86
N GLY A 12 31.99 -0.59 4.87
CA GLY A 12 30.91 -0.87 3.95
C GLY A 12 29.80 -1.61 4.69
N LEU A 13 29.06 -0.91 5.54
CA LEU A 13 27.76 -1.36 6.02
C LEU A 13 26.78 -1.16 4.86
N GLY A 14 26.90 -2.03 3.86
CA GLY A 14 25.86 -2.18 2.84
C GLY A 14 24.64 -2.69 3.57
N CYS A 15 23.72 -1.78 3.91
CA CYS A 15 22.37 -2.15 4.28
C CYS A 15 21.80 -2.95 3.12
N VAL A 16 21.80 -4.27 3.26
CA VAL A 16 20.96 -5.15 2.47
C VAL A 16 19.54 -4.75 2.86
N SER A 17 18.98 -3.75 2.17
CA SER A 17 17.55 -3.49 2.21
C SER A 17 16.89 -4.71 1.58
N CYS A 18 16.58 -5.70 2.39
CA CYS A 18 15.69 -6.78 1.97
C CYS A 18 14.40 -6.12 1.50
N ALA A 19 14.12 -6.24 0.21
CA ALA A 19 12.89 -5.76 -0.37
C ALA A 19 11.71 -6.41 0.36
N LYS A 20 10.72 -5.63 0.82
CA LYS A 20 9.48 -6.21 1.36
C LYS A 20 8.87 -7.15 0.33
N SER A 21 8.38 -8.28 0.79
CA SER A 21 7.59 -9.23 0.01
C SER A 21 6.21 -8.65 -0.30
N GLU A 22 5.50 -9.27 -1.25
CA GLU A 22 4.13 -8.89 -1.59
C GLU A 22 3.18 -9.07 -0.40
N GLU A 23 3.34 -10.17 0.33
CA GLU A 23 2.56 -10.47 1.54
C GLU A 23 2.76 -9.37 2.60
N GLU A 24 4.00 -8.96 2.86
CA GLU A 24 4.29 -7.91 3.85
C GLU A 24 3.65 -6.56 3.48
N ILE A 25 3.69 -6.15 2.20
CA ILE A 25 3.05 -4.89 1.81
C ILE A 25 1.53 -5.00 1.78
N GLN A 26 0.98 -6.19 1.50
CA GLN A 26 -0.46 -6.44 1.56
C GLN A 26 -0.97 -6.36 2.99
N GLU A 27 -0.28 -7.00 3.94
CA GLU A 27 -0.62 -6.92 5.37
C GLU A 27 -0.58 -5.49 5.90
N GLU A 28 0.45 -4.73 5.52
CA GLU A 28 0.59 -3.32 5.91
C GLU A 28 -0.55 -2.47 5.33
N PHE A 29 -0.91 -2.70 4.07
CA PHE A 29 -2.00 -2.01 3.42
C PHE A 29 -3.37 -2.38 4.01
N ASP A 30 -3.60 -3.65 4.32
CA ASP A 30 -4.84 -4.13 4.94
C ASP A 30 -5.05 -3.47 6.32
N ALA A 31 -3.98 -3.27 7.09
CA ALA A 31 -4.04 -2.52 8.34
C ALA A 31 -4.44 -1.05 8.12
N ILE A 32 -3.86 -0.37 7.12
CA ILE A 32 -4.22 1.01 6.75
C ILE A 32 -5.69 1.12 6.36
N VAL A 33 -6.19 0.15 5.58
CA VAL A 33 -7.60 0.08 5.17
C VAL A 33 -8.50 -0.16 6.37
N ALA A 34 -8.14 -1.09 7.26
CA ALA A 34 -8.88 -1.39 8.48
C ALA A 34 -8.98 -0.19 9.43
N GLU A 35 -7.99 0.71 9.44
CA GLU A 35 -8.07 1.97 10.20
C GLU A 35 -8.86 3.06 9.48
N SER A 36 -9.01 2.96 8.15
CA SER A 36 -9.52 4.03 7.29
C SER A 36 -10.93 3.78 6.74
N ASN A 37 -11.52 2.61 7.00
CA ASN A 37 -12.82 2.21 6.45
C ASN A 37 -14.01 2.37 7.42
N ALA A 38 -13.86 3.04 8.56
CA ALA A 38 -14.97 3.32 9.46
C ALA A 38 -16.02 4.25 8.79
N CYS A 39 -17.31 3.99 9.00
CA CYS A 39 -18.39 4.83 8.48
C CYS A 39 -19.61 4.83 9.39
N SER A 40 -20.42 5.88 9.29
CA SER A 40 -21.78 5.92 9.87
C SER A 40 -22.88 5.85 8.79
N ASP A 41 -22.57 6.24 7.56
CA ASP A 41 -23.51 6.25 6.43
C ASP A 41 -22.84 5.83 5.12
N ALA A 42 -23.61 5.26 4.18
CA ALA A 42 -23.09 4.81 2.88
C ALA A 42 -22.50 5.95 2.03
N SER A 43 -22.98 7.19 2.20
CA SER A 43 -22.44 8.37 1.50
C SER A 43 -21.00 8.73 1.91
N GLU A 44 -20.56 8.25 3.08
CA GLU A 44 -19.19 8.37 3.55
C GLU A 44 -18.25 7.39 2.84
N CYS A 45 -18.76 6.33 2.19
CA CYS A 45 -17.93 5.31 1.57
C CYS A 45 -17.56 5.67 0.14
N VAL A 46 -16.27 5.54 -0.18
CA VAL A 46 -15.71 5.72 -1.52
C VAL A 46 -14.67 4.67 -1.83
N HIS A 47 -14.39 4.47 -3.10
CA HIS A 47 -13.26 3.69 -3.56
C HIS A 47 -11.98 4.54 -3.50
N ALA A 48 -10.98 4.03 -2.79
CA ALA A 48 -9.60 4.45 -2.91
C ALA A 48 -8.87 3.52 -3.88
N SER A 49 -8.13 4.09 -4.83
CA SER A 49 -7.28 3.32 -5.72
C SER A 49 -6.08 2.77 -4.94
N ALA A 50 -6.05 1.46 -4.74
CA ALA A 50 -4.94 0.79 -4.07
C ALA A 50 -3.76 0.61 -5.02
N GLY A 51 -4.02 0.19 -6.26
CA GLY A 51 -2.98 -0.10 -7.22
C GLY A 51 -2.31 -1.46 -6.94
N CYS A 52 -1.49 -1.89 -7.89
CA CYS A 52 -0.88 -3.21 -7.85
C CYS A 52 0.41 -3.21 -7.03
N PRO A 53 0.67 -4.22 -6.17
CA PRO A 53 -0.05 -5.49 -6.02
C PRO A 53 -1.21 -5.45 -4.99
N LEU A 54 -1.50 -4.29 -4.40
CA LEU A 54 -2.47 -4.09 -3.32
C LEU A 54 -3.95 -4.22 -3.73
N GLY A 55 -4.21 -4.56 -5.00
CA GLY A 55 -5.54 -4.66 -5.60
C GLY A 55 -5.99 -3.40 -6.32
N CYS A 56 -7.20 -3.43 -6.87
CA CYS A 56 -7.67 -2.36 -7.75
C CYS A 56 -8.24 -1.16 -6.99
N ALA A 57 -9.17 -1.45 -6.09
CA ALA A 57 -9.84 -0.47 -5.30
C ALA A 57 -10.28 -1.09 -3.99
N VAL A 58 -10.19 -0.30 -2.92
CA VAL A 58 -10.64 -0.70 -1.58
C VAL A 58 -11.69 0.28 -1.06
N PRO A 59 -12.72 -0.22 -0.36
CA PRO A 59 -13.75 0.62 0.23
C PRO A 59 -13.21 1.31 1.49
N VAL A 60 -13.23 2.63 1.51
CA VAL A 60 -12.75 3.44 2.64
C VAL A 60 -13.65 4.63 2.92
N ASN A 61 -13.46 5.27 4.06
CA ASN A 61 -14.12 6.54 4.35
C ASN A 61 -13.59 7.63 3.41
N ARG A 62 -14.48 8.46 2.88
CA ARG A 62 -14.19 9.58 1.98
C ARG A 62 -13.15 10.53 2.55
N ALA A 63 -13.19 10.79 3.85
CA ALA A 63 -12.23 11.66 4.52
C ALA A 63 -10.82 11.04 4.56
N ARG A 64 -10.69 9.73 4.40
CA ARG A 64 -9.43 8.98 4.46
C ARG A 64 -8.90 8.58 3.09
N LYS A 65 -9.66 8.82 2.01
CA LYS A 65 -9.30 8.41 0.65
C LYS A 65 -7.88 8.84 0.25
N ALA A 66 -7.58 10.13 0.36
CA ALA A 66 -6.27 10.66 -0.06
C ALA A 66 -5.12 10.03 0.73
N TYR A 67 -5.31 9.81 2.03
CA TYR A 67 -4.33 9.16 2.90
C TYR A 67 -4.08 7.70 2.47
N VAL A 68 -5.13 6.95 2.18
CA VAL A 68 -5.02 5.54 1.75
C VAL A 68 -4.32 5.45 0.39
N GLU A 69 -4.68 6.30 -0.57
CA GLU A 69 -4.05 6.32 -1.91
C GLU A 69 -2.57 6.75 -1.85
N GLU A 70 -2.23 7.67 -0.95
CA GLU A 70 -0.84 8.06 -0.69
C GLU A 70 -0.03 6.89 -0.11
N LYS A 71 -0.55 6.22 0.92
CA LYS A 71 0.14 5.07 1.53
C LYS A 71 0.27 3.89 0.58
N ALA A 72 -0.75 3.63 -0.24
CA ALA A 72 -0.69 2.59 -1.25
C ALA A 72 0.46 2.85 -2.23
N ARG A 73 0.58 4.09 -2.70
CA ARG A 73 1.67 4.50 -3.60
C ARG A 73 3.06 4.36 -2.97
N GLU A 74 3.23 4.75 -1.70
CA GLU A 74 4.49 4.56 -0.98
C GLU A 74 4.90 3.08 -0.92
N LEU A 75 3.95 2.18 -0.63
CA LEU A 75 4.18 0.74 -0.57
C LEU A 75 4.52 0.14 -1.94
N ILE A 76 3.82 0.58 -2.99
CA ILE A 76 4.06 0.14 -4.37
C ILE A 76 5.42 0.61 -4.86
N GLU A 77 5.78 1.87 -4.64
CA GLU A 77 7.08 2.42 -5.05
C GLU A 77 8.26 1.66 -4.40
N ASP A 78 8.11 1.22 -3.14
CA ASP A 78 9.11 0.37 -2.48
C ASP A 78 9.13 -1.06 -3.05
N TYR A 79 7.97 -1.62 -3.36
CA TYR A 79 7.85 -2.96 -3.92
C TYR A 79 8.41 -3.07 -5.35
N GLU A 80 8.08 -2.11 -6.22
CA GLU A 80 8.46 -2.06 -7.64
C GLU A 80 9.93 -1.69 -7.86
N ARG A 81 10.58 -1.05 -6.89
CA ARG A 81 12.01 -0.69 -6.92
C ARG A 81 12.93 -1.86 -7.31
N TRP A 82 12.48 -3.08 -7.05
CA TRP A 82 13.23 -4.32 -7.29
C TRP A 82 12.81 -5.06 -8.57
N GLY A 83 12.14 -4.36 -9.50
CA GLY A 83 11.77 -4.89 -10.82
C GLY A 83 10.52 -5.77 -10.83
N ARG A 84 9.75 -5.75 -9.74
CA ARG A 84 8.43 -6.38 -9.65
C ARG A 84 7.40 -5.44 -10.27
N GLY A 85 6.40 -5.98 -10.94
CA GLY A 85 5.39 -5.19 -11.67
C GLY A 85 4.03 -5.84 -11.59
N CYS A 86 3.03 -5.16 -12.14
CA CYS A 86 1.66 -5.57 -11.96
C CYS A 86 1.29 -6.85 -12.73
N ALA A 87 0.58 -7.75 -12.05
CA ALA A 87 0.18 -9.05 -12.59
C ALA A 87 -1.32 -9.15 -12.96
N HIS A 88 -2.14 -8.13 -12.68
CA HIS A 88 -3.60 -8.24 -12.76
C HIS A 88 -4.29 -7.06 -13.45
N ASP A 89 -5.34 -7.36 -14.20
CA ASP A 89 -6.25 -6.39 -14.78
C ASP A 89 -7.36 -6.02 -13.81
N CYS A 90 -7.69 -4.73 -13.74
CA CYS A 90 -8.70 -4.21 -12.83
C CYS A 90 -10.10 -4.17 -13.42
N GLY A 91 -11.04 -4.82 -12.74
CA GLY A 91 -12.47 -4.74 -13.03
C GLY A 91 -13.10 -3.43 -12.54
N PRO A 92 -14.32 -3.11 -12.99
CA PRO A 92 -15.04 -1.92 -12.54
C PRO A 92 -15.37 -1.99 -11.04
N PRO A 93 -15.31 -0.86 -10.32
CA PRO A 93 -15.63 -0.82 -8.89
C PRO A 93 -17.10 -1.16 -8.64
N ARG A 94 -17.34 -1.99 -7.61
CA ARG A 94 -18.69 -2.37 -7.17
C ARG A 94 -19.36 -1.26 -6.36
N PRO A 95 -20.70 -1.22 -6.27
CA PRO A 95 -21.40 -0.35 -5.33
C PRO A 95 -20.93 -0.57 -3.88
N LEU A 96 -20.96 0.49 -3.09
CA LEU A 96 -20.52 0.50 -1.69
C LEU A 96 -21.69 0.65 -0.74
N GLU A 97 -21.54 0.08 0.44
CA GLU A 97 -22.44 0.26 1.58
C GLU A 97 -21.64 0.49 2.87
N CYS A 98 -22.32 1.04 3.88
CA CYS A 98 -21.82 1.07 5.24
C CYS A 98 -22.51 -0.03 6.04
N ALA A 99 -21.80 -1.13 6.31
CA ALA A 99 -22.33 -2.27 7.05
C ALA A 99 -21.46 -2.54 8.27
N ALA A 100 -22.08 -2.78 9.42
CA ALA A 100 -21.38 -2.97 10.69
C ALA A 100 -20.37 -1.84 11.03
N GLY A 101 -20.67 -0.60 10.62
CA GLY A 101 -19.81 0.56 10.82
C GLY A 101 -18.56 0.59 9.93
N ARG A 102 -18.53 -0.22 8.86
CA ARG A 102 -17.41 -0.36 7.93
C ARG A 102 -17.86 -0.20 6.48
N CYS A 103 -17.08 0.50 5.69
CA CYS A 103 -17.27 0.58 4.26
C CYS A 103 -16.91 -0.77 3.62
N GLN A 104 -17.84 -1.32 2.84
CA GLN A 104 -17.64 -2.57 2.12
C GLN A 104 -18.30 -2.54 0.74
N ALA A 105 -17.83 -3.39 -0.16
CA ALA A 105 -18.47 -3.59 -1.45
C ALA A 105 -19.71 -4.48 -1.28
N ILE A 106 -20.82 -4.11 -1.92
CA ILE A 106 -22.04 -4.92 -1.94
C ILE A 106 -21.73 -6.21 -2.73
N ILE A 107 -21.84 -7.36 -2.05
CA ILE A 107 -21.74 -8.67 -2.68
C ILE A 107 -23.17 -9.08 -3.07
N SER A 108 -23.52 -8.97 -4.34
CA SER A 108 -24.77 -9.54 -4.84
C SER A 108 -24.71 -11.09 -4.74
N PRO A 109 -25.76 -11.75 -4.22
CA PRO A 109 -25.85 -13.20 -4.15
C PRO A 109 -25.97 -13.86 -5.53
#